data_AF-A0A9J6DDI4-F1
#
_entry.id   AF-A0A9J6DDI4-F1
#
_cell.length_a   1.000
_cell.length_b   1.000
_cell.length_c   1.000
_cell.angle_alpha   90.00
_cell.angle_beta   90.00
_cell.angle_gamma   90.00
#
_symmetry.space_group_name_H-M   'P 1'
#
loop_
_entity.id
_entity.type
_entity.pdbx_description
1 polymer ?
#
loop_
_entity_poly.entity_id
_entity_poly.type
_entity_poly.pdbx_seq_one_letter_code
_entity_poly.pdbx_strand_id
1 'polypeptide(L)'
;MVCEPQAGDVFEIKWNILQFRGVVPLVGGAHSSVTYVIEPLKPSTDKRRLSRWISRQQFEETWMALLGVLNTSPSAEQETAEDEQERVAVQCLSVRCITSLLLQSLQLPQPGNPHSSTLLHQPRDKPFAFVHTRCGKRLQAVRTPVHEALLKMLKLNTSMAWGRSNIEKMCRHTEYSLGQVSVEYMCVAVGLAEGADMTSSSSPLSSSSSSSSSQYSPPGGSVGCLRREASLAAAGLDLRSCLHFLLDLYTQWLGPPDAIGQPLLTETIRSVVMLSDIFMESSQFDWMLSLFMDMYRHHPSEDEILAQYLILGIAKAAAVVSLDSDMQEKIRKFVDLGLRCQMPSTQLLSFHGLLYMLAQPGDATSPLLPSATEYLAKHLDDSAFKDNELNMLALWALAFFLAENYSSKQDLTPKIVQVSLNQCNGDNLPLSLYLCILHGLERLLLADVIESQDNELIIKVCIERIRHSKPAEAIPALGVMLSALYIAQGVNKRRSQPSIEMEPANSEQRAAALERATLLFDRIKRGYPFEADLISEILPGFLGEFFPAQDILNKVIGEFLSNQQPYPQFLAAVLFKVS
;
A
#
# COMPACT_ATOMS: atom_id res chain seq x y z
N MET A 1 8.14 -48.14 -5.33
CA MET A 1 8.56 -47.66 -3.99
C MET A 1 10.02 -47.27 -4.07
N VAL A 2 10.27 -46.01 -4.42
CA VAL A 2 11.59 -45.38 -4.35
C VAL A 2 11.32 -43.96 -3.89
N CYS A 3 11.99 -43.57 -2.80
CA CYS A 3 11.93 -42.22 -2.24
C CYS A 3 12.62 -41.23 -3.19
N GLU A 4 11.91 -40.15 -3.54
CA GLU A 4 12.50 -38.93 -4.10
C GLU A 4 12.72 -37.90 -2.97
N PRO A 5 13.77 -37.06 -3.05
CA PRO A 5 14.07 -36.05 -2.06
C PRO A 5 13.12 -34.86 -2.21
N GLN A 6 12.48 -34.45 -1.10
CA GLN A 6 11.63 -33.25 -1.09
C GLN A 6 12.50 -31.99 -1.28
N ALA A 7 12.08 -31.22 -2.28
CA ALA A 7 12.63 -29.92 -2.66
C ALA A 7 12.58 -28.92 -1.50
N GLY A 8 13.61 -28.09 -1.45
CA GLY A 8 13.89 -27.13 -0.39
C GLY A 8 12.77 -26.13 -0.10
N ASP A 9 12.64 -25.82 1.18
CA ASP A 9 11.85 -24.74 1.73
C ASP A 9 12.27 -23.41 1.08
N VAL A 10 11.45 -22.91 0.16
CA VAL A 10 11.54 -21.57 -0.38
C VAL A 10 11.21 -20.59 0.75
N PHE A 11 12.19 -19.78 1.16
CA PHE A 11 12.05 -18.72 2.16
C PHE A 11 10.93 -17.75 1.77
N GLU A 12 9.75 -17.99 2.31
CA GLU A 12 8.64 -17.05 2.31
C GLU A 12 9.08 -15.82 3.12
N ILE A 13 9.21 -14.64 2.48
CA ILE A 13 9.37 -13.37 3.21
C ILE A 13 8.02 -13.03 3.85
N LYS A 14 7.64 -13.83 4.83
CA LYS A 14 6.61 -13.47 5.78
C LYS A 14 7.24 -12.45 6.71
N TRP A 15 6.73 -11.22 6.69
CA TRP A 15 6.95 -10.20 7.74
C TRP A 15 6.22 -10.64 9.03
N ASN A 16 6.50 -11.85 9.50
CA ASN A 16 5.88 -12.41 10.69
C ASN A 16 6.43 -11.69 11.92
N ILE A 17 5.59 -10.84 12.49
CA ILE A 17 5.78 -10.29 13.82
C ILE A 17 5.67 -11.46 14.80
N LEU A 18 6.80 -11.85 15.41
CA LEU A 18 6.80 -12.83 16.50
C LEU A 18 6.05 -12.25 17.70
N GLN A 19 5.21 -13.08 18.33
CA GLN A 19 4.34 -12.74 19.45
C GLN A 19 5.01 -13.05 20.80
N PHE A 20 4.73 -12.26 21.85
CA PHE A 20 5.25 -12.48 23.21
C PHE A 20 4.14 -12.60 24.25
N ARG A 21 4.40 -13.37 25.30
CA ARG A 21 3.55 -13.49 26.49
C ARG A 21 4.26 -12.92 27.72
N GLY A 22 4.22 -11.60 27.89
CA GLY A 22 4.54 -10.93 29.15
C GLY A 22 6.01 -10.99 29.60
N VAL A 23 6.49 -9.89 30.18
CA VAL A 23 7.72 -9.86 30.97
C VAL A 23 7.36 -10.33 32.38
N VAL A 24 7.72 -11.57 32.76
CA VAL A 24 7.56 -12.03 34.15
C VAL A 24 8.91 -11.89 34.87
N PRO A 25 9.02 -11.03 35.90
CA PRO A 25 10.21 -11.00 36.73
C PRO A 25 10.26 -12.26 37.59
N LEU A 26 11.22 -13.15 37.34
CA LEU A 26 11.53 -14.23 38.27
C LEU A 26 12.37 -13.64 39.41
N VAL A 27 11.71 -13.33 40.54
CA VAL A 27 12.41 -13.01 41.79
C VAL A 27 12.88 -14.33 42.41
N GLY A 28 14.09 -14.75 42.05
CA GLY A 28 14.85 -15.79 42.74
C GLY A 28 15.88 -15.13 43.67
N GLY A 29 15.87 -15.49 44.95
CA GLY A 29 16.62 -14.80 45.99
C GLY A 29 18.14 -14.83 45.84
N ALA A 30 18.76 -13.77 46.40
CA ALA A 30 20.17 -13.62 46.73
C ALA A 30 21.17 -13.77 45.56
N HIS A 31 21.00 -12.95 44.52
CA HIS A 31 22.02 -12.15 43.81
C HIS A 31 21.28 -11.49 42.64
N SER A 32 21.46 -10.18 42.46
CA SER A 32 20.69 -9.34 41.53
C SER A 32 20.97 -9.69 40.06
N SER A 33 20.27 -10.68 39.53
CA SER A 33 20.21 -10.99 38.10
C SER A 33 18.74 -11.09 37.70
N VAL A 34 18.20 -10.04 37.06
CA VAL A 34 16.85 -10.10 36.46
C VAL A 34 16.99 -10.87 35.15
N THR A 35 16.72 -12.17 35.18
CA THR A 35 16.71 -13.00 33.97
C THR A 35 15.36 -12.84 33.27
N TYR A 36 15.35 -12.17 32.12
CA TYR A 36 14.18 -12.10 31.25
C TYR A 36 14.12 -13.36 30.40
N VAL A 37 13.19 -14.28 30.69
CA VAL A 37 12.97 -15.46 29.85
C VAL A 37 12.10 -15.06 28.67
N ILE A 38 12.69 -15.07 27.48
CA ILE A 38 11.96 -14.96 26.22
C ILE A 38 11.63 -16.37 25.74
N GLU A 39 10.39 -16.81 25.95
CA GLU A 39 9.92 -18.08 25.35
C GLU A 39 9.48 -17.85 23.89
N PRO A 40 10.09 -18.54 22.90
CA PRO A 40 9.59 -18.54 21.54
C PRO A 40 8.27 -19.33 21.48
N LEU A 41 7.17 -18.65 21.13
CA LEU A 41 5.91 -19.34 20.84
C LEU A 41 6.04 -20.12 19.53
N LYS A 42 5.70 -21.43 19.58
CA LYS A 42 5.41 -22.24 18.39
C LYS A 42 4.41 -21.50 17.47
N PRO A 43 4.46 -21.73 16.14
CA PRO A 43 3.53 -21.13 15.20
C PRO A 43 2.10 -21.59 15.50
N SER A 44 1.40 -20.84 16.34
CA SER A 44 -0.01 -21.07 16.65
C SER A 44 -0.86 -20.13 15.80
N THR A 45 -1.96 -20.65 15.31
CA THR A 45 -2.85 -20.09 14.28
C THR A 45 -3.64 -18.84 14.70
N ASP A 46 -3.38 -18.26 15.87
CA ASP A 46 -4.11 -17.09 16.37
C ASP A 46 -3.27 -15.81 16.21
N LYS A 47 -3.45 -15.14 15.06
CA LYS A 47 -2.79 -13.88 14.63
C LYS A 47 -3.00 -12.66 15.57
N ARG A 48 -3.47 -12.85 16.81
CA ARG A 48 -4.04 -11.79 17.67
C ARG A 48 -3.24 -11.40 18.92
N ARG A 49 -1.92 -11.61 19.01
CA ARG A 49 -1.14 -11.15 20.18
C ARG A 49 0.22 -10.53 19.83
N LEU A 50 0.21 -9.36 19.15
CA LEU A 50 1.31 -8.40 19.35
C LEU A 50 1.40 -8.06 20.85
N SER A 51 2.59 -7.82 21.39
CA SER A 51 2.70 -7.07 22.65
C SER A 51 2.13 -5.68 22.36
N ARG A 52 0.93 -5.44 22.89
CA ARG A 52 0.14 -4.22 22.67
C ARG A 52 0.38 -3.31 23.86
N TRP A 53 0.52 -2.03 23.59
CA TRP A 53 0.52 -1.01 24.62
C TRP A 53 -0.69 -0.11 24.41
N ILE A 54 -1.42 0.16 25.48
CA ILE A 54 -2.60 1.04 25.49
C ILE A 54 -2.37 2.31 26.32
N SER A 55 -1.18 2.44 26.91
CA SER A 55 -0.76 3.59 27.69
C SER A 55 0.73 3.86 27.47
N ARG A 56 1.13 5.11 27.71
CA ARG A 56 2.53 5.54 27.69
C ARG A 56 3.40 4.71 28.64
N GLN A 57 2.93 4.44 29.84
CA GLN A 57 3.66 3.66 30.85
C GLN A 57 4.00 2.25 30.33
N GLN A 58 3.02 1.55 29.75
CA GLN A 58 3.26 0.21 29.18
C GLN A 58 4.26 0.24 28.03
N PHE A 59 4.23 1.28 27.20
CA PHE A 59 5.21 1.48 26.15
C PHE A 59 6.63 1.65 26.73
N GLU A 60 6.80 2.56 27.69
CA GLU A 60 8.10 2.84 28.33
C GLU A 60 8.65 1.62 29.08
N GLU A 61 7.81 0.89 29.81
CA GLU A 61 8.19 -0.37 30.49
C GLU A 61 8.65 -1.44 29.48
N THR A 62 7.91 -1.60 28.38
CA THR A 62 8.27 -2.56 27.32
C THR A 62 9.57 -2.14 26.62
N TRP A 63 9.72 -0.85 26.33
CA TRP A 63 10.93 -0.27 25.73
C TRP A 63 12.15 -0.54 26.59
N MET A 64 12.09 -0.21 27.89
CA MET A 64 13.21 -0.42 28.82
C MET A 64 13.55 -1.91 29.01
N ALA A 65 12.54 -2.78 29.08
CA ALA A 65 12.77 -4.23 29.17
C ALA A 65 13.51 -4.76 27.93
N LEU A 66 13.09 -4.35 26.73
CA LEU A 66 13.74 -4.77 25.49
C LEU A 66 15.18 -4.24 25.37
N LEU A 67 15.44 -3.00 25.80
CA LEU A 67 16.80 -2.46 25.85
C LEU A 67 17.69 -3.20 26.86
N GLY A 68 17.13 -3.66 27.98
CA GLY A 68 17.84 -4.49 28.95
C GLY A 68 18.27 -5.83 28.35
N VAL A 69 17.38 -6.49 27.59
CA VAL A 69 17.70 -7.74 26.89
C VAL A 69 18.71 -7.52 25.76
N LEU A 70 18.61 -6.40 25.05
CA LEU A 70 19.53 -6.08 23.96
C LEU A 70 21.00 -5.97 24.44
N ASN A 71 21.18 -5.43 25.65
CA ASN A 71 22.48 -5.15 26.26
C ASN A 71 22.96 -6.26 27.22
N THR A 72 22.48 -7.50 27.09
CA THR A 72 22.96 -8.62 27.90
C THR A 72 24.47 -8.79 27.70
N SER A 73 25.23 -8.47 28.74
CA SER A 73 26.69 -8.60 28.75
C SER A 73 27.09 -10.07 28.76
N PRO A 74 28.23 -10.42 28.14
CA PRO A 74 28.74 -11.78 28.19
C PRO A 74 28.95 -12.20 29.66
N SER A 75 28.48 -13.39 30.02
CA SER A 75 28.65 -13.88 31.39
C SER A 75 30.12 -14.21 31.60
N ALA A 76 30.72 -13.58 32.60
CA ALA A 76 32.14 -13.75 32.91
C ALA A 76 32.37 -15.12 33.57
N GLU A 77 32.45 -16.17 32.77
CA GLU A 77 33.12 -17.46 33.01
C GLU A 77 32.83 -18.41 31.82
N GLN A 78 33.82 -18.58 30.92
CA GLN A 78 33.82 -19.52 29.78
C GLN A 78 32.53 -19.55 28.95
N GLU A 79 32.28 -18.52 28.13
CA GLU A 79 31.23 -18.59 27.11
C GLU A 79 31.56 -19.66 26.07
N THR A 80 30.64 -20.58 25.86
CA THR A 80 30.70 -21.51 24.74
C THR A 80 30.25 -20.82 23.45
N ALA A 81 30.63 -21.38 22.30
CA ALA A 81 30.13 -20.89 21.01
C ALA A 81 28.59 -20.99 20.89
N GLU A 82 27.97 -21.93 21.61
CA GLU A 82 26.52 -22.07 21.70
C GLU A 82 25.90 -20.91 22.50
N ASP A 83 26.50 -20.51 23.62
CA ASP A 83 26.05 -19.37 24.43
C ASP A 83 26.14 -18.05 23.66
N GLU A 84 27.21 -17.88 22.87
CA GLU A 84 27.36 -16.74 21.97
C GLU A 84 26.29 -16.72 20.87
N GLN A 85 26.01 -17.87 20.25
CA GLN A 85 24.97 -17.98 19.24
C GLN A 85 23.57 -17.70 19.80
N GLU A 86 23.27 -18.19 21.00
CA GLU A 86 22.00 -17.92 21.69
C GLU A 86 21.87 -16.43 22.03
N ARG A 87 22.94 -15.81 22.55
CA ARG A 87 22.98 -14.37 22.83
C ARG A 87 22.70 -13.55 21.57
N VAL A 88 23.38 -13.85 20.46
CA VAL A 88 23.15 -13.17 19.17
C VAL A 88 21.70 -13.36 18.69
N ALA A 89 21.13 -14.56 18.83
CA ALA A 89 19.74 -14.81 18.48
C ALA A 89 18.77 -13.97 19.33
N VAL A 90 19.02 -13.86 20.63
CA VAL A 90 18.25 -13.02 21.57
C VAL A 90 18.37 -11.54 21.22
N GLN A 91 19.57 -11.06 20.83
CA GLN A 91 19.78 -9.69 20.37
C GLN A 91 19.02 -9.41 19.07
N CYS A 92 19.10 -10.30 18.07
CA CYS A 92 18.32 -10.18 16.83
C CYS A 92 16.81 -10.12 17.11
N LEU A 93 16.33 -10.98 18.00
CA LEU A 93 14.92 -10.99 18.39
C LEU A 93 14.53 -9.70 19.12
N SER A 94 15.40 -9.17 19.97
CA SER A 94 15.19 -7.89 20.66
C SER A 94 15.12 -6.72 19.68
N VAL A 95 16.01 -6.66 18.69
CA VAL A 95 15.94 -5.68 17.59
C VAL A 95 14.60 -5.77 16.84
N ARG A 96 14.13 -6.98 16.51
CA ARG A 96 12.80 -7.18 15.87
C ARG A 96 11.67 -6.64 16.74
N CYS A 97 11.73 -6.89 18.04
CA CYS A 97 10.70 -6.45 18.98
C CYS A 97 10.68 -4.94 19.13
N ILE A 98 11.85 -4.32 19.27
CA ILE A 98 12.01 -2.87 19.32
C ILE A 98 11.45 -2.24 18.05
N THR A 99 11.82 -2.79 16.90
CA THR A 99 11.32 -2.35 15.58
C THR A 99 9.79 -2.41 15.54
N SER A 100 9.20 -3.55 15.93
CA SER A 100 7.75 -3.71 15.96
C SER A 100 7.07 -2.75 16.94
N LEU A 101 7.62 -2.58 18.14
CA LEU A 101 7.10 -1.68 19.17
C LEU A 101 7.02 -0.25 18.65
N LEU A 102 8.09 0.24 18.01
CA LEU A 102 8.13 1.59 17.44
C LEU A 102 7.20 1.72 16.23
N LEU A 103 7.07 0.72 15.36
CA LEU A 103 6.14 0.75 14.23
C LEU A 103 4.67 0.73 14.64
N GLN A 104 4.33 0.23 15.84
CA GLN A 104 2.97 0.36 16.38
C GLN A 104 2.56 1.83 16.60
N SER A 105 3.51 2.77 16.62
CA SER A 105 3.25 4.22 16.62
C SER A 105 2.56 4.71 15.33
N LEU A 106 2.55 3.91 14.26
CA LEU A 106 1.83 4.19 13.02
C LEU A 106 0.34 3.84 13.09
N GLN A 107 -0.16 3.25 14.17
CA GLN A 107 -1.59 2.92 14.29
C GLN A 107 -2.42 4.16 14.63
N LEU A 108 -3.52 4.37 13.92
CA LEU A 108 -4.46 5.47 14.13
C LEU A 108 -5.90 4.97 14.33
N PRO A 109 -6.70 5.60 15.20
CA PRO A 109 -6.42 6.86 15.91
C PRO A 109 -5.58 6.73 17.20
N GLN A 110 -5.55 5.53 17.80
CA GLN A 110 -4.82 5.23 19.03
C GLN A 110 -3.56 4.40 18.72
N PRO A 111 -2.35 4.97 18.78
CA PRO A 111 -1.16 4.19 18.52
C PRO A 111 -0.97 3.09 19.58
N GLY A 112 -0.37 1.96 19.20
CA GLY A 112 -0.22 0.78 20.08
C GLY A 112 -1.43 -0.15 20.19
N ASN A 113 -2.64 0.29 19.81
CA ASN A 113 -3.88 -0.48 19.98
C ASN A 113 -4.50 -0.96 18.65
N PRO A 114 -4.22 -2.19 18.19
CA PRO A 114 -4.76 -2.71 16.93
C PRO A 114 -6.24 -3.11 16.98
N HIS A 115 -6.91 -3.04 18.14
CA HIS A 115 -8.35 -3.34 18.21
C HIS A 115 -9.22 -2.14 17.83
N SER A 116 -8.76 -0.94 18.16
CA SER A 116 -9.46 0.32 17.88
C SER A 116 -8.80 1.12 16.75
N SER A 117 -7.63 0.68 16.28
CA SER A 117 -6.84 1.39 15.28
C SER A 117 -6.50 0.54 14.06
N THR A 118 -6.33 1.23 12.94
CA THR A 118 -5.78 0.70 11.71
C THR A 118 -4.39 1.26 11.48
N LEU A 119 -3.50 0.47 10.86
CA LEU A 119 -2.17 0.94 10.49
C LEU A 119 -2.27 2.09 9.48
N LEU A 120 -1.60 3.20 9.75
CA LEU A 120 -1.48 4.32 8.82
C LEU A 120 -0.80 3.84 7.54
N HIS A 121 -1.49 4.00 6.43
CA HIS A 121 -0.92 3.84 5.09
C HIS A 121 -1.03 5.16 4.36
N GLN A 122 0.08 5.62 3.79
CA GLN A 122 0.11 6.80 2.95
C GLN A 122 0.50 6.34 1.53
N PRO A 123 -0.46 6.27 0.59
CA PRO A 123 -0.15 5.79 -0.76
C PRO A 123 0.79 6.74 -1.48
N ARG A 124 1.63 6.18 -2.37
CA ARG A 124 2.49 6.96 -3.28
C ARG A 124 1.69 7.66 -4.37
N ASP A 125 0.57 7.05 -4.71
CA ASP A 125 -0.32 7.44 -5.77
C ASP A 125 -1.15 8.66 -5.35
N LYS A 126 -1.11 9.72 -6.19
CA LYS A 126 -1.85 10.96 -5.93
C LYS A 126 -3.35 10.76 -6.20
N PRO A 127 -4.23 11.47 -5.47
CA PRO A 127 -5.65 11.47 -5.80
C PRO A 127 -5.89 12.09 -7.19
N PHE A 128 -6.87 11.56 -7.92
CA PHE A 128 -7.23 12.10 -9.22
C PHE A 128 -7.90 13.47 -9.08
N ALA A 129 -7.44 14.45 -9.85
CA ALA A 129 -8.13 15.74 -9.98
C ALA A 129 -9.59 15.57 -10.43
N PHE A 130 -9.86 14.54 -11.26
CA PHE A 130 -11.20 14.21 -11.75
C PHE A 130 -12.23 14.03 -10.63
N VAL A 131 -11.86 13.43 -9.49
CA VAL A 131 -12.78 13.16 -8.36
C VAL A 131 -13.36 14.44 -7.78
N HIS A 132 -12.67 15.58 -7.92
CA HIS A 132 -13.15 16.87 -7.42
C HIS A 132 -14.17 17.55 -8.36
N THR A 133 -14.32 17.06 -9.59
CA THR A 133 -15.32 17.57 -10.54
C THR A 133 -16.74 17.13 -10.16
N ARG A 134 -17.78 17.78 -10.73
CA ARG A 134 -19.17 17.35 -10.52
C ARG A 134 -19.41 15.90 -10.97
N CYS A 135 -18.85 15.52 -12.12
CA CYS A 135 -18.93 14.15 -12.63
C CYS A 135 -18.16 13.17 -11.72
N GLY A 136 -16.97 13.55 -11.26
CA GLY A 136 -16.19 12.76 -10.31
C GLY A 136 -16.90 12.52 -8.97
N LYS A 137 -17.59 13.53 -8.41
CA LYS A 137 -18.42 13.37 -7.21
C LYS A 137 -19.58 12.39 -7.42
N ARG A 138 -20.17 12.39 -8.62
CA ARG A 138 -21.25 11.47 -8.98
C ARG A 138 -20.73 10.05 -9.19
N LEU A 139 -19.58 9.88 -9.84
CA LEU A 139 -18.88 8.60 -9.89
C LEU A 139 -18.59 8.09 -8.47
N GLN A 140 -18.10 8.95 -7.57
CA GLN A 140 -17.82 8.57 -6.19
C GLN A 140 -19.08 8.06 -5.47
N ALA A 141 -20.24 8.66 -5.71
CA ALA A 141 -21.51 8.23 -5.12
C ALA A 141 -21.91 6.80 -5.51
N VAL A 142 -21.63 6.38 -6.75
CA VAL A 142 -21.92 5.00 -7.21
C VAL A 142 -20.74 4.04 -6.99
N ARG A 143 -19.51 4.53 -6.93
CA ARG A 143 -18.29 3.72 -6.82
C ARG A 143 -17.93 3.36 -5.39
N THR A 144 -18.24 4.23 -4.42
CA THR A 144 -18.00 3.98 -2.99
C THR A 144 -18.75 2.74 -2.49
N PRO A 145 -20.07 2.56 -2.73
CA PRO A 145 -20.78 1.34 -2.31
C PRO A 145 -20.16 0.06 -2.89
N VAL A 146 -19.74 0.10 -4.17
CA VAL A 146 -19.05 -1.02 -4.84
C VAL A 146 -17.73 -1.35 -4.15
N HIS A 147 -16.94 -0.33 -3.79
CA HIS A 147 -15.68 -0.53 -3.07
C HIS A 147 -15.91 -1.10 -1.66
N GLU A 148 -16.87 -0.56 -0.91
CA GLU A 148 -17.20 -1.05 0.43
C GLU A 148 -17.70 -2.50 0.41
N ALA A 149 -18.54 -2.85 -0.57
CA ALA A 149 -19.00 -4.22 -0.75
C ALA A 149 -17.83 -5.17 -1.02
N LEU A 150 -16.87 -4.76 -1.85
CA LEU A 150 -15.66 -5.53 -2.12
C LEU A 150 -14.81 -5.73 -0.85
N LEU A 151 -14.58 -4.66 -0.07
CA LEU A 151 -13.84 -4.75 1.20
C LEU A 151 -14.53 -5.69 2.21
N LYS A 152 -15.86 -5.58 2.35
CA LYS A 152 -16.67 -6.47 3.21
C LYS A 152 -16.52 -7.93 2.78
N MET A 153 -16.57 -8.19 1.48
CA MET A 153 -16.49 -9.54 0.93
C MET A 153 -15.09 -10.14 1.06
N LEU A 154 -14.03 -9.32 0.97
CA LEU A 154 -12.65 -9.69 1.27
C LEU A 154 -12.35 -9.77 2.78
N LYS A 155 -13.33 -9.46 3.65
CA LYS A 155 -13.20 -9.42 5.11
C LYS A 155 -12.09 -8.48 5.59
N LEU A 156 -11.88 -7.39 4.87
CA LEU A 156 -10.89 -6.37 5.21
C LEU A 156 -11.52 -5.33 6.14
N ASN A 157 -11.07 -5.28 7.39
CA ASN A 157 -11.52 -4.29 8.36
C ASN A 157 -10.72 -2.98 8.17
N THR A 158 -11.10 -2.20 7.16
CA THR A 158 -10.42 -0.94 6.82
C THR A 158 -11.44 0.15 6.51
N SER A 159 -11.16 1.38 6.94
CA SER A 159 -11.93 2.59 6.59
C SER A 159 -11.38 3.26 5.32
N MET A 160 -10.63 2.51 4.51
CA MET A 160 -9.99 3.04 3.32
C MET A 160 -11.02 3.49 2.29
N ALA A 161 -10.87 4.73 1.85
CA ALA A 161 -11.63 5.23 0.71
C ALA A 161 -11.06 4.69 -0.62
N TRP A 162 -11.95 4.54 -1.59
CA TRP A 162 -11.58 4.18 -2.96
C TRP A 162 -10.45 5.09 -3.50
N GLY A 163 -9.46 4.48 -4.15
CA GLY A 163 -8.31 5.17 -4.74
C GLY A 163 -7.26 5.66 -3.73
N ARG A 164 -7.31 5.22 -2.47
CA ARG A 164 -6.35 5.61 -1.40
C ARG A 164 -5.44 4.45 -0.94
N SER A 165 -5.22 3.44 -1.78
CA SER A 165 -4.24 2.36 -1.56
C SER A 165 -3.22 2.33 -2.67
N ASN A 166 -2.03 1.81 -2.36
CA ASN A 166 -1.18 1.25 -3.40
C ASN A 166 -1.83 -0.04 -3.92
N ILE A 167 -1.82 -0.25 -5.24
CA ILE A 167 -2.58 -1.32 -5.90
C ILE A 167 -2.09 -2.73 -5.54
N GLU A 168 -0.80 -2.91 -5.26
CA GLU A 168 -0.19 -4.17 -4.78
C GLU A 168 -0.58 -4.53 -3.33
N LYS A 169 -1.06 -3.56 -2.55
CA LYS A 169 -1.35 -3.74 -1.10
C LYS A 169 -2.81 -3.98 -0.78
N MET A 170 -3.71 -3.94 -1.77
CA MET A 170 -5.16 -3.97 -1.54
C MET A 170 -5.61 -5.11 -0.63
N CYS A 171 -5.12 -6.33 -0.88
CA CYS A 171 -5.48 -7.51 -0.08
C CYS A 171 -4.65 -7.68 1.22
N ARG A 172 -3.62 -6.85 1.44
CA ARG A 172 -2.63 -7.00 2.52
C ARG A 172 -2.49 -5.75 3.39
N HIS A 173 -3.46 -4.85 3.34
CA HIS A 173 -3.38 -3.51 3.90
C HIS A 173 -3.39 -3.45 5.45
N THR A 174 -3.78 -4.54 6.12
CA THR A 174 -3.89 -4.57 7.59
C THR A 174 -2.55 -4.78 8.30
N GLU A 175 -1.53 -5.26 7.57
CA GLU A 175 -0.22 -5.61 8.10
C GLU A 175 0.84 -4.61 7.60
N TYR A 176 1.84 -4.33 8.45
CA TYR A 176 2.98 -3.51 8.04
C TYR A 176 3.73 -4.23 6.91
N SER A 177 3.99 -3.50 5.83
CA SER A 177 4.65 -4.05 4.65
C SER A 177 5.31 -2.93 3.83
N LEU A 178 6.17 -3.32 2.89
CA LEU A 178 6.87 -2.40 1.99
C LEU A 178 5.91 -1.38 1.34
N GLY A 179 6.39 -0.16 1.13
CA GLY A 179 5.56 0.94 0.64
C GLY A 179 4.46 1.36 1.61
N GLN A 180 4.71 1.34 2.92
CA GLN A 180 3.73 1.78 3.94
C GLN A 180 3.46 3.28 3.89
N VAL A 181 4.49 4.07 3.64
CA VAL A 181 4.40 5.52 3.48
C VAL A 181 5.06 5.94 2.17
N SER A 182 4.59 7.03 1.59
CA SER A 182 5.12 7.58 0.35
C SER A 182 6.37 8.44 0.57
N VAL A 183 7.10 8.73 -0.50
CA VAL A 183 8.20 9.72 -0.47
C VAL A 183 7.69 11.08 -0.01
N GLU A 184 6.52 11.51 -0.51
CA GLU A 184 5.87 12.76 -0.09
C GLU A 184 5.63 12.80 1.42
N TYR A 185 5.15 11.70 2.01
CA TYR A 185 4.99 11.60 3.46
C TYR A 185 6.31 11.75 4.19
N MET A 186 7.35 11.04 3.75
CA MET A 186 8.68 11.09 4.39
C MET A 186 9.24 12.51 4.32
N CYS A 187 9.17 13.17 3.17
CA CYS A 187 9.60 14.56 3.01
C CYS A 187 8.84 15.54 3.90
N VAL A 188 7.52 15.35 4.08
CA VAL A 188 6.73 16.17 5.03
C VAL A 188 7.17 15.88 6.46
N ALA A 189 7.32 14.62 6.85
CA ALA A 189 7.68 14.20 8.20
C ALA A 189 9.05 14.74 8.66
N VAL A 190 9.96 14.99 7.72
CA VAL A 190 11.29 15.57 8.01
C VAL A 190 11.37 17.08 7.77
N GLY A 191 10.27 17.75 7.42
CA GLY A 191 10.21 19.20 7.22
C GLY A 191 10.76 19.71 5.87
N LEU A 192 11.00 18.84 4.89
CA LEU A 192 11.51 19.23 3.57
C LEU A 192 10.41 19.77 2.62
N ALA A 193 9.13 19.51 2.92
CA ALA A 193 8.00 19.85 2.05
C ALA A 193 7.42 21.26 2.24
N GLU A 194 7.91 22.06 3.20
CA GLU A 194 7.32 23.37 3.56
C GLU A 194 7.53 24.50 2.53
N GLY A 195 8.12 24.23 1.37
CA GLY A 195 8.54 25.25 0.40
C GLY A 195 7.55 25.64 -0.71
N ALA A 196 6.38 25.00 -0.86
CA ALA A 196 5.60 25.15 -2.09
C ALA A 196 4.29 25.97 -2.02
N ASP A 197 3.61 26.17 -0.87
CA ASP A 197 2.29 26.83 -0.87
C ASP A 197 1.85 27.51 0.45
N MET A 198 2.78 27.85 1.36
CA MET A 198 2.44 28.44 2.67
C MET A 198 2.57 29.98 2.77
N THR A 199 2.43 30.72 1.66
CA THR A 199 2.47 32.21 1.66
C THR A 199 1.10 32.89 1.59
N SER A 200 0.02 32.24 2.05
CA SER A 200 -1.22 32.96 2.31
C SER A 200 -2.07 32.35 3.45
N SER A 201 -1.61 32.52 4.69
CA SER A 201 -2.41 33.05 5.81
C SER A 201 -1.75 32.72 7.16
N SER A 202 -1.77 33.72 8.00
CA SER A 202 -0.94 33.95 9.18
C SER A 202 -1.46 33.35 10.49
N SER A 203 -0.51 33.04 11.38
CA SER A 203 -0.56 33.18 12.84
C SER A 203 -1.28 32.11 13.70
N PRO A 204 -0.78 31.87 14.93
CA PRO A 204 -1.16 30.73 15.76
C PRO A 204 -2.30 31.02 16.74
N LEU A 205 -2.95 29.95 17.20
CA LEU A 205 -3.84 29.83 18.37
C LEU A 205 -5.22 30.52 18.29
N SER A 206 -6.27 29.72 18.14
CA SER A 206 -7.42 29.76 19.05
C SER A 206 -8.28 28.50 18.94
N SER A 207 -8.64 27.98 20.09
CA SER A 207 -9.51 26.82 20.31
C SER A 207 -10.99 27.19 20.11
N SER A 208 -11.71 26.44 19.28
CA SER A 208 -13.15 26.23 19.45
C SER A 208 -13.66 25.06 18.60
N SER A 209 -14.32 24.14 19.28
CA SER A 209 -15.07 23.01 18.75
C SER A 209 -16.36 23.47 18.04
N SER A 210 -16.50 23.15 16.75
CA SER A 210 -17.80 22.88 16.13
C SER A 210 -17.64 22.29 14.72
N SER A 211 -18.45 21.28 14.45
CA SER A 211 -18.59 20.49 13.24
C SER A 211 -19.03 21.27 11.99
N SER A 212 -18.66 20.71 10.83
CA SER A 212 -19.21 20.84 9.46
C SER A 212 -18.33 21.53 8.39
N SER A 213 -17.89 20.68 7.45
CA SER A 213 -17.88 20.86 6.00
C SER A 213 -17.03 21.96 5.34
N SER A 214 -16.07 21.47 4.55
CA SER A 214 -15.36 22.11 3.42
C SER A 214 -14.44 23.28 3.72
N GLN A 215 -13.13 23.02 3.60
CA GLN A 215 -12.18 23.85 2.82
C GLN A 215 -10.80 23.20 2.82
N TYR A 216 -10.24 23.03 1.62
CA TYR A 216 -8.84 22.68 1.29
C TYR A 216 -8.18 21.57 2.13
N SER A 217 -8.29 20.33 1.65
CA SER A 217 -7.37 19.26 2.05
C SER A 217 -5.99 19.57 1.45
N PRO A 218 -4.91 19.65 2.24
CA PRO A 218 -3.55 19.70 1.72
C PRO A 218 -3.26 18.44 0.88
N PRO A 219 -2.20 18.44 0.04
CA PRO A 219 -1.77 17.24 -0.67
C PRO A 219 -1.62 16.07 0.32
N GLY A 220 -2.10 14.90 -0.10
CA GLY A 220 -2.50 13.81 0.79
C GLY A 220 -1.42 13.32 1.75
N GLY A 221 -0.13 13.56 1.47
CA GLY A 221 0.99 13.20 2.36
C GLY A 221 0.98 13.95 3.69
N SER A 222 0.54 15.22 3.70
CA SER A 222 0.57 16.07 4.89
C SER A 222 -0.46 15.65 5.96
N VAL A 223 -1.66 15.24 5.54
CA VAL A 223 -2.74 14.88 6.48
C VAL A 223 -2.41 13.63 7.28
N GLY A 224 -1.81 12.61 6.64
CA GLY A 224 -1.41 11.38 7.31
C GLY A 224 -0.36 11.64 8.40
N CYS A 225 0.65 12.44 8.07
CA CYS A 225 1.73 12.82 8.97
C CYS A 225 1.22 13.62 10.17
N LEU A 226 0.47 14.70 9.91
CA LEU A 226 -0.09 15.56 10.97
C LEU A 226 -1.02 14.81 11.92
N ARG A 227 -1.86 13.89 11.41
CA ARG A 227 -2.72 13.06 12.27
C ARG A 227 -1.91 12.16 13.18
N ARG A 228 -0.82 11.59 12.68
CA ARG A 228 0.08 10.76 13.50
C ARG A 228 0.75 11.58 14.58
N GLU A 229 1.30 12.74 14.25
CA GLU A 229 1.92 13.62 15.25
C GLU A 229 0.94 14.04 16.34
N ALA A 230 -0.29 14.42 15.96
CA ALA A 230 -1.36 14.72 16.90
C ALA A 230 -1.71 13.53 17.81
N SER A 231 -1.80 12.32 17.25
CA SER A 231 -2.05 11.09 18.03
C SER A 231 -0.90 10.75 18.98
N LEU A 232 0.35 10.95 18.58
CA LEU A 232 1.52 10.73 19.45
C LEU A 232 1.58 11.77 20.58
N ALA A 233 1.32 13.04 20.27
CA ALA A 233 1.23 14.11 21.25
C ALA A 233 0.09 13.85 22.25
N ALA A 234 -1.07 13.40 21.78
CA ALA A 234 -2.20 13.02 22.64
C ALA A 234 -1.89 11.80 23.52
N ALA A 235 -1.09 10.85 23.03
CA ALA A 235 -0.59 9.71 23.82
C ALA A 235 0.56 10.11 24.77
N GLY A 236 1.12 11.32 24.63
CA GLY A 236 2.27 11.80 25.40
C GLY A 236 3.56 11.04 25.12
N LEU A 237 3.69 10.45 23.93
CA LEU A 237 4.83 9.62 23.55
C LEU A 237 5.92 10.43 22.85
N ASP A 238 7.14 10.34 23.39
CA ASP A 238 8.32 10.95 22.77
C ASP A 238 9.11 9.92 21.95
N LEU A 239 8.67 9.74 20.71
CA LEU A 239 9.33 8.85 19.76
C LEU A 239 10.64 9.42 19.21
N ARG A 240 10.86 10.74 19.29
CA ARG A 240 12.11 11.38 18.85
C ARG A 240 13.28 10.88 19.69
N SER A 241 13.11 10.88 21.01
CA SER A 241 14.12 10.36 21.95
C SER A 241 14.40 8.87 21.74
N CYS A 242 13.37 8.05 21.51
CA CYS A 242 13.55 6.62 21.21
C CYS A 242 14.37 6.40 19.93
N LEU A 243 14.07 7.15 18.86
CA LEU A 243 14.79 7.07 17.60
C LEU A 243 16.24 7.54 17.75
N HIS A 244 16.47 8.68 18.38
CA HIS A 244 17.83 9.19 18.61
C HIS A 244 18.69 8.17 19.35
N PHE A 245 18.20 7.63 20.47
CA PHE A 245 18.91 6.61 21.23
C PHE A 245 19.23 5.37 20.38
N LEU A 246 18.26 4.89 19.61
CA LEU A 246 18.42 3.67 18.83
C LEU A 246 19.39 3.86 17.65
N LEU A 247 19.34 5.01 16.97
CA LEU A 247 20.25 5.32 15.87
C LEU A 247 21.68 5.55 16.37
N ASP A 248 21.87 6.12 17.56
CA ASP A 248 23.19 6.21 18.20
C ASP A 248 23.75 4.82 18.50
N LEU A 249 22.93 3.93 19.08
CA LEU A 249 23.31 2.54 19.35
C LEU A 249 23.68 1.81 18.06
N TYR A 250 22.88 1.94 17.01
CA TYR A 250 23.17 1.34 15.71
C TYR A 250 24.42 1.92 15.06
N THR A 251 24.69 3.22 15.22
CA THR A 251 25.93 3.83 14.73
C THR A 251 27.16 3.20 15.39
N GLN A 252 27.10 2.92 16.70
CA GLN A 252 28.19 2.26 17.42
C GLN A 252 28.40 0.81 16.93
N TRP A 253 27.30 0.09 16.70
CA TRP A 253 27.36 -1.30 16.23
C TRP A 253 27.82 -1.43 14.78
N LEU A 254 27.40 -0.51 13.92
CA LEU A 254 27.65 -0.54 12.47
C LEU A 254 28.94 0.19 12.06
N GLY A 255 29.64 0.83 13.00
CA GLY A 255 30.85 1.61 12.72
C GLY A 255 32.06 0.72 12.34
N PRO A 256 32.59 -0.11 13.24
CA PRO A 256 33.72 -0.99 12.92
C PRO A 256 33.26 -2.26 12.17
N PRO A 257 33.98 -2.72 11.12
CA PRO A 257 33.55 -3.85 10.28
C PRO A 257 33.43 -5.18 11.02
N ASP A 258 34.16 -5.36 12.13
CA ASP A 258 34.17 -6.58 12.94
C ASP A 258 33.40 -6.43 14.27
N ALA A 259 32.70 -5.31 14.49
CA ALA A 259 32.06 -5.02 15.78
C ALA A 259 30.79 -5.85 16.05
N ILE A 260 30.17 -6.40 15.00
CA ILE A 260 28.85 -7.00 15.06
C ILE A 260 28.79 -8.27 14.21
N GLY A 261 28.24 -9.36 14.76
CA GLY A 261 28.06 -10.60 14.01
C GLY A 261 27.05 -10.46 12.86
N GLN A 262 27.25 -11.22 11.77
CA GLN A 262 26.45 -11.15 10.55
C GLN A 262 24.92 -11.21 10.74
N PRO A 263 24.37 -12.08 11.62
CA PRO A 263 22.92 -12.12 11.84
C PRO A 263 22.38 -10.83 12.44
N LEU A 264 23.08 -10.26 13.43
CA LEU A 264 22.68 -9.03 14.09
C LEU A 264 22.88 -7.82 13.18
N LEU A 265 23.94 -7.83 12.37
CA LEU A 265 24.17 -6.84 11.31
C LEU A 265 22.97 -6.76 10.37
N THR A 266 22.60 -7.90 9.79
CA THR A 266 21.47 -8.00 8.86
C THR A 266 20.16 -7.54 9.49
N GLU A 267 19.90 -7.94 10.73
CA GLU A 267 18.68 -7.56 11.45
C GLU A 267 18.65 -6.06 11.80
N THR A 268 19.80 -5.49 12.14
CA THR A 268 19.94 -4.05 12.43
C THR A 268 19.68 -3.22 11.17
N ILE A 269 20.25 -3.61 10.03
CA ILE A 269 20.01 -2.95 8.74
C ILE A 269 18.55 -3.07 8.32
N ARG A 270 17.95 -4.25 8.47
CA ARG A 270 16.53 -4.46 8.27
C ARG A 270 15.68 -3.54 9.17
N SER A 271 16.03 -3.43 10.45
CA SER A 271 15.36 -2.53 11.41
C SER A 271 15.38 -1.08 10.94
N VAL A 272 16.55 -0.56 10.56
CA VAL A 272 16.70 0.82 10.06
C VAL A 272 15.83 1.07 8.82
N VAL A 273 15.80 0.13 7.86
CA VAL A 273 14.94 0.24 6.67
C VAL A 273 13.46 0.35 7.04
N MET A 274 13.00 -0.41 8.03
CA MET A 274 11.60 -0.34 8.48
C MET A 274 11.32 0.96 9.26
N LEU A 275 12.21 1.32 10.18
CA LEU A 275 12.09 2.51 11.03
C LEU A 275 12.22 3.82 10.26
N SER A 276 12.79 3.81 9.05
CA SER A 276 12.80 5.01 8.21
C SER A 276 11.39 5.52 7.82
N ASP A 277 10.32 4.71 7.98
CA ASP A 277 8.93 5.20 7.86
C ASP A 277 8.50 6.15 8.99
N ILE A 278 9.24 6.17 10.09
CA ILE A 278 8.95 6.96 11.29
C ILE A 278 10.01 8.01 11.61
N PHE A 279 11.03 8.17 10.75
CA PHE A 279 12.01 9.25 10.84
C PHE A 279 11.33 10.62 10.85
N MET A 280 11.94 11.55 11.59
CA MET A 280 11.40 12.88 11.86
C MET A 280 12.37 14.01 11.50
N GLU A 281 13.61 13.68 11.12
CA GLU A 281 14.65 14.64 10.76
C GLU A 281 15.36 14.23 9.47
N SER A 282 15.70 15.20 8.62
CA SER A 282 16.38 14.93 7.35
C SER A 282 17.75 14.27 7.57
N SER A 283 18.44 14.68 8.63
CA SER A 283 19.74 14.13 9.06
C SER A 283 19.72 12.62 9.23
N GLN A 284 18.58 12.03 9.60
CA GLN A 284 18.42 10.57 9.75
C GLN A 284 18.50 9.85 8.40
N PHE A 285 17.99 10.45 7.33
CA PHE A 285 18.12 9.91 5.98
C PHE A 285 19.52 10.12 5.41
N ASP A 286 20.15 11.27 5.67
CA ASP A 286 21.56 11.52 5.30
C ASP A 286 22.51 10.52 5.98
N TRP A 287 22.29 10.24 7.26
CA TRP A 287 22.99 9.22 8.03
C TRP A 287 22.78 7.82 7.43
N MET A 288 21.52 7.43 7.20
CA MET A 288 21.17 6.13 6.65
C MET A 288 21.80 5.90 5.28
N LEU A 289 21.75 6.90 4.40
CA LEU A 289 22.33 6.82 3.07
C LEU A 289 23.85 6.64 3.14
N SER A 290 24.52 7.48 3.93
CA SER A 290 25.98 7.46 4.07
C SER A 290 26.47 6.12 4.62
N LEU A 291 25.85 5.66 5.71
CA LEU A 291 26.17 4.38 6.36
C LEU A 291 25.96 3.19 5.41
N PHE A 292 24.82 3.13 4.73
CA PHE A 292 24.51 1.98 3.86
C PHE A 292 25.38 1.96 2.61
N MET A 293 25.73 3.13 2.06
CA MET A 293 26.64 3.23 0.93
C MET A 293 28.05 2.75 1.31
N ASP A 294 28.54 3.11 2.49
CA ASP A 294 29.84 2.64 2.97
C ASP A 294 29.84 1.13 3.26
N MET A 295 28.76 0.60 3.84
CA MET A 295 28.61 -0.84 4.03
C MET A 295 28.55 -1.60 2.70
N TYR A 296 27.80 -1.10 1.72
CA TYR A 296 27.69 -1.73 0.41
C TYR A 296 29.04 -1.80 -0.32
N ARG A 297 29.94 -0.82 -0.12
CA ARG A 297 31.28 -0.84 -0.72
C ARG A 297 32.18 -1.98 -0.21
N HIS A 298 32.01 -2.35 1.06
CA HIS A 298 32.82 -3.38 1.72
C HIS A 298 32.10 -4.74 1.78
N HIS A 299 30.91 -4.81 1.21
CA HIS A 299 30.02 -5.96 1.25
C HIS A 299 30.54 -7.13 0.38
N PRO A 300 30.60 -8.37 0.90
CA PRO A 300 30.99 -9.53 0.11
C PRO A 300 29.91 -9.89 -0.92
N SER A 301 30.28 -10.20 -2.17
CA SER A 301 29.31 -10.48 -3.24
C SER A 301 28.41 -11.70 -2.98
N GLU A 302 28.77 -12.56 -2.03
CA GLU A 302 28.03 -13.78 -1.68
C GLU A 302 26.84 -13.51 -0.75
N ASP A 303 26.82 -12.39 -0.02
CA ASP A 303 25.75 -12.10 0.93
C ASP A 303 24.55 -11.38 0.27
N GLU A 304 23.72 -12.15 -0.42
CA GLU A 304 22.53 -11.60 -1.07
C GLU A 304 21.45 -11.14 -0.07
N ILE A 305 21.48 -11.62 1.19
CA ILE A 305 20.47 -11.33 2.22
C ILE A 305 20.68 -9.95 2.84
N LEU A 306 21.92 -9.53 3.05
CA LEU A 306 22.21 -8.17 3.47
C LEU A 306 22.03 -7.19 2.30
N ALA A 307 22.49 -7.57 1.10
CA ALA A 307 22.40 -6.74 -0.10
C ALA A 307 20.96 -6.27 -0.41
N GLN A 308 19.95 -7.12 -0.29
CA GLN A 308 18.55 -6.74 -0.55
C GLN A 308 18.08 -5.56 0.34
N TYR A 309 18.47 -5.51 1.62
CA TYR A 309 18.07 -4.43 2.53
C TYR A 309 18.89 -3.17 2.28
N LEU A 310 20.17 -3.31 1.97
CA LEU A 310 21.02 -2.19 1.57
C LEU A 310 20.48 -1.51 0.31
N ILE A 311 20.14 -2.28 -0.73
CA ILE A 311 19.59 -1.74 -1.99
C ILE A 311 18.31 -0.93 -1.73
N LEU A 312 17.35 -1.51 -0.99
CA LEU A 312 16.11 -0.81 -0.66
C LEU A 312 16.37 0.42 0.20
N GLY A 313 17.22 0.30 1.22
CA GLY A 313 17.51 1.39 2.15
C GLY A 313 18.21 2.57 1.48
N ILE A 314 19.22 2.30 0.64
CA ILE A 314 19.91 3.30 -0.17
C ILE A 314 18.90 4.00 -1.08
N ALA A 315 18.10 3.24 -1.85
CA ALA A 315 17.12 3.82 -2.77
C ALA A 315 16.04 4.65 -2.05
N LYS A 316 15.59 4.20 -0.88
CA LYS A 316 14.60 4.91 -0.07
C LYS A 316 15.14 6.19 0.54
N ALA A 317 16.37 6.18 1.09
CA ALA A 317 17.01 7.38 1.63
C ALA A 317 17.35 8.38 0.51
N ALA A 318 17.86 7.88 -0.61
CA ALA A 318 18.10 8.64 -1.83
C ALA A 318 16.83 9.30 -2.39
N ALA A 319 15.66 8.70 -2.17
CA ALA A 319 14.39 9.28 -2.58
C ALA A 319 14.03 10.56 -1.80
N VAL A 320 14.53 10.70 -0.57
CA VAL A 320 14.25 11.85 0.32
C VAL A 320 15.38 12.88 0.26
N VAL A 321 16.64 12.42 0.20
CA VAL A 321 17.84 13.27 0.19
C VAL A 321 18.08 13.85 -1.21
N SER A 322 18.54 15.10 -1.28
CA SER A 322 18.96 15.72 -2.55
C SER A 322 20.32 15.18 -2.98
N LEU A 323 20.39 14.53 -4.15
CA LEU A 323 21.61 13.90 -4.66
C LEU A 323 22.16 14.60 -5.90
N ASP A 324 23.48 14.49 -6.09
CA ASP A 324 24.14 14.85 -7.33
C ASP A 324 23.95 13.77 -8.42
N SER A 325 24.25 14.14 -9.67
CA SER A 325 24.07 13.24 -10.83
C SER A 325 24.92 11.98 -10.72
N ASP A 326 26.12 12.08 -10.16
CA ASP A 326 27.06 10.96 -10.02
C ASP A 326 26.58 9.92 -9.01
N MET A 327 26.03 10.37 -7.87
CA MET A 327 25.45 9.47 -6.88
C MET A 327 24.16 8.83 -7.42
N GLN A 328 23.31 9.59 -8.10
CA GLN A 328 22.11 9.04 -8.75
C GLN A 328 22.45 7.91 -9.73
N GLU A 329 23.50 8.08 -10.53
CA GLU A 329 23.95 7.03 -11.46
C GLU A 329 24.46 5.78 -10.73
N LYS A 330 25.20 5.94 -9.63
CA LYS A 330 25.68 4.81 -8.82
C LYS A 330 24.51 4.02 -8.23
N ILE A 331 23.53 4.71 -7.65
CA ILE A 331 22.36 4.07 -7.03
C ILE A 331 21.52 3.36 -8.09
N ARG A 332 21.33 3.97 -9.26
CA ARG A 332 20.68 3.31 -10.41
C ARG A 332 21.34 1.95 -10.72
N LYS A 333 22.67 1.91 -10.82
CA LYS A 333 23.42 0.67 -11.12
C LYS A 333 23.18 -0.41 -10.07
N PHE A 334 23.09 -0.04 -8.79
CA PHE A 334 22.80 -1.00 -7.72
C PHE A 334 21.40 -1.58 -7.80
N VAL A 335 20.40 -0.74 -8.08
CA VAL A 335 19.01 -1.18 -8.26
C VAL A 335 18.89 -2.06 -9.51
N ASP A 336 19.52 -1.71 -10.61
CA ASP A 336 19.55 -2.51 -11.84
C ASP A 336 20.18 -3.89 -11.62
N LEU A 337 21.25 -3.97 -10.84
CA LEU A 337 21.88 -5.23 -10.46
C LEU A 337 20.93 -6.08 -9.60
N GLY A 338 20.24 -5.46 -8.63
CA GLY A 338 19.27 -6.13 -7.77
C GLY A 338 18.05 -6.69 -8.53
N LEU A 339 17.56 -5.97 -9.54
CA LEU A 339 16.48 -6.43 -10.42
C LEU A 339 16.86 -7.68 -11.23
N ARG A 340 18.16 -7.85 -11.54
CA ARG A 340 18.72 -8.98 -12.30
C ARG A 340 19.21 -10.12 -11.41
N CYS A 341 19.16 -9.98 -10.09
CA CYS A 341 19.54 -11.02 -9.14
C CYS A 341 18.61 -12.23 -9.27
N GLN A 342 19.13 -13.43 -9.00
CA GLN A 342 18.34 -14.68 -9.05
C GLN A 342 17.39 -14.80 -7.85
N MET A 343 17.69 -14.14 -6.74
CA MET A 343 16.88 -14.19 -5.53
C MET A 343 15.61 -13.34 -5.67
N PRO A 344 14.41 -13.96 -5.54
CA PRO A 344 13.16 -13.23 -5.67
C PRO A 344 12.98 -12.12 -4.63
N SER A 345 13.57 -12.28 -3.45
CA SER A 345 13.55 -11.29 -2.37
C SER A 345 14.31 -10.02 -2.73
N THR A 346 15.51 -10.16 -3.30
CA THR A 346 16.32 -9.04 -3.79
C THR A 346 15.60 -8.31 -4.91
N GLN A 347 14.96 -9.04 -5.83
CA GLN A 347 14.13 -8.44 -6.87
C GLN A 347 12.97 -7.64 -6.28
N LEU A 348 12.22 -8.19 -5.31
CA LEU A 348 11.12 -7.49 -4.63
C LEU A 348 11.56 -6.15 -4.04
N LEU A 349 12.65 -6.17 -3.27
CA LEU A 349 13.17 -4.98 -2.61
C LEU A 349 13.73 -3.97 -3.62
N SER A 350 14.28 -4.44 -4.73
CA SER A 350 14.73 -3.60 -5.84
C SER A 350 13.56 -2.94 -6.58
N PHE A 351 12.43 -3.64 -6.79
CA PHE A 351 11.21 -3.03 -7.34
C PHE A 351 10.70 -1.89 -6.44
N HIS A 352 10.65 -2.12 -5.14
CA HIS A 352 10.25 -1.08 -4.19
C HIS A 352 11.26 0.08 -4.14
N GLY A 353 12.56 -0.20 -4.21
CA GLY A 353 13.59 0.83 -4.31
C GLY A 353 13.42 1.68 -5.57
N LEU A 354 13.20 1.05 -6.73
CA LEU A 354 12.92 1.73 -7.99
C LEU A 354 11.65 2.58 -7.90
N LEU A 355 10.57 2.06 -7.31
CA LEU A 355 9.33 2.82 -7.07
C LEU A 355 9.57 4.06 -6.20
N TYR A 356 10.39 3.99 -5.15
CA TYR A 356 10.72 5.15 -4.33
C TYR A 356 11.50 6.19 -5.12
N MET A 357 12.51 5.79 -5.89
CA MET A 357 13.27 6.73 -6.72
C MET A 357 12.40 7.37 -7.81
N LEU A 358 11.53 6.61 -8.47
CA LEU A 358 10.63 7.13 -9.51
C LEU A 358 9.52 8.03 -8.95
N ALA A 359 9.21 7.93 -7.65
CA ALA A 359 8.24 8.77 -6.97
C ALA A 359 8.81 10.13 -6.54
N GLN A 360 10.10 10.40 -6.76
CA GLN A 360 10.69 11.71 -6.51
C GLN A 360 10.04 12.78 -7.40
N PRO A 361 9.78 13.98 -6.86
CA PRO A 361 9.32 15.10 -7.67
C PRO A 361 10.46 15.63 -8.56
N GLY A 362 10.16 15.88 -9.84
CA GLY A 362 11.06 16.55 -10.78
C GLY A 362 11.69 15.63 -11.83
N ASP A 363 12.65 16.17 -12.61
CA ASP A 363 13.26 15.46 -13.75
C ASP A 363 14.42 14.51 -13.38
N ALA A 364 14.79 14.46 -12.10
CA ALA A 364 15.84 13.58 -11.54
C ALA A 364 15.60 12.09 -11.84
N THR A 365 14.37 11.69 -12.15
CA THR A 365 13.97 10.32 -12.44
C THR A 365 14.21 9.89 -13.88
N SER A 366 14.48 10.83 -14.80
CA SER A 366 14.62 10.57 -16.23
C SER A 366 15.70 9.53 -16.59
N PRO A 367 16.88 9.49 -15.94
CA PRO A 367 17.91 8.48 -16.21
C PRO A 367 17.54 7.04 -15.79
N LEU A 368 16.54 6.87 -14.94
CA LEU A 368 16.07 5.57 -14.44
C LEU A 368 15.06 4.91 -15.39
N LEU A 369 14.31 5.73 -16.15
CA LEU A 369 13.22 5.25 -17.00
C LEU A 369 13.64 4.19 -18.02
N PRO A 370 14.76 4.32 -18.77
CA PRO A 370 15.11 3.33 -19.78
C PRO A 370 15.30 1.92 -19.20
N SER A 371 16.04 1.80 -18.09
CA SER A 371 16.26 0.50 -17.45
C SER A 371 14.97 -0.12 -16.93
N ALA A 372 14.11 0.69 -16.30
CA ALA A 372 12.81 0.25 -15.81
C ALA A 372 11.91 -0.24 -16.95
N THR A 373 11.84 0.52 -18.05
CA THR A 373 11.02 0.18 -19.22
C THR A 373 11.50 -1.08 -19.92
N GLU A 374 12.81 -1.24 -20.11
CA GLU A 374 13.40 -2.42 -20.73
C GLU A 374 13.11 -3.67 -19.91
N TYR A 375 13.27 -3.58 -18.58
CA TYR A 375 12.98 -4.68 -17.67
C TYR A 375 11.50 -5.11 -17.75
N LEU A 376 10.57 -4.15 -17.65
CA LEU A 376 9.14 -4.44 -17.76
C LEU A 376 8.76 -5.02 -19.12
N ALA A 377 9.28 -4.45 -20.21
CA ALA A 377 9.02 -4.93 -21.55
C ALA A 377 9.44 -6.40 -21.72
N LYS A 378 10.48 -6.85 -21.02
CA LYS A 378 10.94 -8.24 -21.04
C LYS A 378 10.10 -9.17 -20.16
N HIS A 379 9.65 -8.68 -19.00
CA HIS A 379 9.14 -9.54 -17.92
C HIS A 379 7.63 -9.48 -17.65
N LEU A 380 6.88 -8.54 -18.25
CA LEU A 380 5.42 -8.43 -18.06
C LEU A 380 4.63 -9.67 -18.51
N ASP A 381 5.08 -10.31 -19.59
CA ASP A 381 4.48 -11.53 -20.16
C ASP A 381 5.15 -12.82 -19.68
N ASP A 382 6.17 -12.69 -18.82
CA ASP A 382 7.03 -13.81 -18.46
C ASP A 382 6.34 -14.71 -17.43
N SER A 383 6.29 -16.00 -17.74
CA SER A 383 5.80 -17.01 -16.81
C SER A 383 6.72 -17.25 -15.61
N ALA A 384 7.96 -16.75 -15.64
CA ALA A 384 8.95 -16.96 -14.58
C ALA A 384 8.51 -16.43 -13.20
N PHE A 385 7.61 -15.45 -13.16
CA PHE A 385 7.11 -14.86 -11.90
C PHE A 385 5.85 -15.54 -11.36
N LYS A 386 5.32 -16.58 -12.03
CA LYS A 386 4.07 -17.23 -11.64
C LYS A 386 4.09 -17.82 -10.22
N ASP A 387 5.28 -18.19 -9.74
CA ASP A 387 5.44 -18.83 -8.43
C ASP A 387 5.60 -17.83 -7.27
N ASN A 388 5.82 -16.54 -7.55
CA ASN A 388 5.95 -15.50 -6.51
C ASN A 388 4.97 -14.33 -6.70
N GLU A 389 3.82 -14.44 -6.03
CA GLU A 389 2.74 -13.46 -6.04
C GLU A 389 3.21 -12.04 -5.66
N LEU A 390 4.12 -11.89 -4.70
CA LEU A 390 4.59 -10.58 -4.25
C LEU A 390 5.39 -9.85 -5.33
N ASN A 391 6.25 -10.58 -6.05
CA ASN A 391 7.02 -10.00 -7.15
C ASN A 391 6.09 -9.59 -8.29
N MET A 392 5.08 -10.40 -8.61
CA MET A 392 4.08 -10.04 -9.62
C MET A 392 3.34 -8.77 -9.24
N LEU A 393 2.87 -8.67 -8.00
CA LEU A 393 2.16 -7.48 -7.54
C LEU A 393 3.06 -6.23 -7.60
N ALA A 394 4.34 -6.34 -7.20
CA ALA A 394 5.30 -5.24 -7.28
C ALA A 394 5.64 -4.85 -8.75
N LEU A 395 5.79 -5.82 -9.64
CA LEU A 395 6.03 -5.63 -11.07
C LEU A 395 4.86 -4.85 -11.71
N TRP A 396 3.63 -5.27 -11.43
CA TRP A 396 2.43 -4.59 -11.93
C TRP A 396 2.26 -3.20 -11.32
N ALA A 397 2.55 -3.04 -10.02
CA ALA A 397 2.58 -1.72 -9.40
C ALA A 397 3.57 -0.76 -10.09
N LEU A 398 4.77 -1.23 -10.43
CA LEU A 398 5.75 -0.46 -11.20
C LEU A 398 5.24 -0.14 -12.60
N ALA A 399 4.65 -1.11 -13.31
CA ALA A 399 4.12 -0.92 -14.64
C ALA A 399 3.02 0.16 -14.69
N PHE A 400 2.02 0.07 -13.82
CA PHE A 400 0.94 1.06 -13.77
C PHE A 400 1.44 2.43 -13.29
N PHE A 401 2.37 2.48 -12.34
CA PHE A 401 2.96 3.74 -11.90
C PHE A 401 3.69 4.46 -13.03
N LEU A 402 4.46 3.71 -13.83
CA LEU A 402 5.12 4.24 -15.01
C LEU A 402 4.09 4.70 -16.06
N ALA A 403 3.14 3.84 -16.41
CA ALA A 403 2.12 4.17 -17.40
C ALA A 403 1.32 5.42 -17.02
N GLU A 404 1.05 5.67 -15.74
CA GLU A 404 0.35 6.88 -15.29
C GLU A 404 1.22 8.13 -15.34
N ASN A 405 2.44 8.08 -14.78
CA ASN A 405 3.24 9.28 -14.51
C ASN A 405 4.21 9.63 -15.64
N TYR A 406 4.54 8.68 -16.51
CA TYR A 406 5.59 8.80 -17.52
C TYR A 406 5.14 8.40 -18.93
N SER A 407 3.83 8.35 -19.20
CA SER A 407 3.26 7.99 -20.51
C SER A 407 3.79 8.80 -21.69
N SER A 408 4.11 10.08 -21.51
CA SER A 408 4.67 10.90 -22.58
C SER A 408 6.16 10.64 -22.84
N LYS A 409 6.87 10.02 -21.87
CA LYS A 409 8.31 9.77 -21.93
C LYS A 409 8.64 8.32 -22.35
N GLN A 410 7.65 7.43 -22.44
CA GLN A 410 7.84 6.01 -22.77
C GLN A 410 6.65 5.45 -23.58
N ASP A 411 6.91 4.49 -24.45
CA ASP A 411 5.88 3.83 -25.27
C ASP A 411 5.56 2.41 -24.76
N LEU A 412 5.27 2.30 -23.47
CA LEU A 412 4.99 1.01 -22.82
C LEU A 412 3.50 0.84 -22.45
N THR A 413 2.75 1.94 -22.37
CA THR A 413 1.34 1.94 -21.93
C THR A 413 0.46 1.00 -22.76
N PRO A 414 0.51 0.99 -24.11
CA PRO A 414 -0.32 0.08 -24.91
C PRO A 414 -0.01 -1.39 -24.60
N LYS A 415 1.28 -1.73 -24.46
CA LYS A 415 1.68 -3.09 -24.08
C LYS A 415 1.13 -3.46 -22.70
N ILE A 416 1.26 -2.60 -21.69
CA ILE A 416 0.74 -2.84 -20.34
C ILE A 416 -0.76 -3.13 -20.37
N VAL A 417 -1.52 -2.34 -21.13
CA VAL A 417 -2.97 -2.53 -21.26
C VAL A 417 -3.29 -3.87 -21.94
N GLN A 418 -2.65 -4.17 -23.07
CA GLN A 418 -2.89 -5.42 -23.80
C GLN A 418 -2.56 -6.67 -22.96
N VAL A 419 -1.44 -6.66 -22.24
CA VAL A 419 -1.07 -7.76 -21.33
C VAL A 419 -2.06 -7.87 -20.17
N SER A 420 -2.52 -6.74 -19.62
CA SER A 420 -3.53 -6.71 -18.56
C SER A 420 -4.83 -7.39 -19.00
N LEU A 421 -5.31 -7.05 -20.20
CA LEU A 421 -6.53 -7.61 -20.77
C LEU A 421 -6.41 -9.12 -21.00
N ASN A 422 -5.25 -9.58 -21.48
CA ASN A 422 -4.97 -11.01 -21.66
C ASN A 422 -4.99 -11.76 -20.31
N GLN A 423 -4.36 -11.22 -19.28
CA GLN A 423 -4.36 -11.84 -17.94
C GLN A 423 -5.76 -11.82 -17.31
N CYS A 424 -6.50 -10.72 -17.44
CA CYS A 424 -7.88 -10.61 -16.99
C CYS A 424 -8.86 -11.50 -17.77
N ASN A 425 -8.48 -12.09 -18.92
CA ASN A 425 -9.28 -13.09 -19.63
C ASN A 425 -8.92 -14.54 -19.27
N GLY A 426 -7.78 -14.77 -18.61
CA GLY A 426 -7.38 -16.11 -18.17
C GLY A 426 -8.20 -16.63 -16.98
N ASP A 427 -8.22 -17.97 -16.83
CA ASP A 427 -9.01 -18.65 -15.78
C ASP A 427 -8.23 -18.92 -14.47
N ASN A 428 -6.90 -18.75 -14.46
CA ASN A 428 -6.02 -19.16 -13.37
C ASN A 428 -5.27 -18.01 -12.68
N LEU A 429 -5.83 -16.81 -12.68
CA LEU A 429 -5.18 -15.65 -12.05
C LEU A 429 -5.50 -15.58 -10.54
N PRO A 430 -4.50 -15.49 -9.64
CA PRO A 430 -4.75 -15.23 -8.23
C PRO A 430 -5.59 -13.97 -8.03
N LEU A 431 -6.55 -14.01 -7.10
CA LEU A 431 -7.49 -12.90 -6.89
C LEU A 431 -6.80 -11.57 -6.57
N SER A 432 -5.73 -11.59 -5.77
CA SER A 432 -4.93 -10.40 -5.45
C SER A 432 -4.33 -9.75 -6.69
N LEU A 433 -3.80 -10.56 -7.60
CA LEU A 433 -3.22 -10.10 -8.86
C LEU A 433 -4.30 -9.58 -9.81
N TYR A 434 -5.43 -10.29 -9.92
CA TYR A 434 -6.59 -9.83 -10.67
C TYR A 434 -7.06 -8.45 -10.21
N LEU A 435 -7.20 -8.25 -8.89
CA LEU A 435 -7.58 -6.97 -8.30
C LEU A 435 -6.54 -5.89 -8.56
N CYS A 436 -5.24 -6.21 -8.42
CA CYS A 436 -4.15 -5.29 -8.73
C CYS A 436 -4.23 -4.79 -10.18
N ILE A 437 -4.45 -5.69 -11.14
CA ILE A 437 -4.55 -5.36 -12.57
C ILE A 437 -5.80 -4.52 -12.86
N LEU A 438 -6.98 -4.92 -12.36
CA LEU A 438 -8.21 -4.15 -12.58
C LEU A 438 -8.13 -2.74 -11.99
N HIS A 439 -7.61 -2.60 -10.77
CA HIS A 439 -7.45 -1.29 -10.14
C HIS A 439 -6.37 -0.44 -10.83
N GLY A 440 -5.32 -1.07 -11.37
CA GLY A 440 -4.35 -0.40 -12.23
C GLY A 440 -4.96 0.13 -13.53
N LEU A 441 -5.78 -0.68 -14.21
CA LEU A 441 -6.52 -0.25 -15.41
C LEU A 441 -7.51 0.88 -15.09
N GLU A 442 -8.27 0.77 -14.00
CA GLU A 442 -9.15 1.84 -13.52
C GLU A 442 -8.39 3.14 -13.26
N ARG A 443 -7.19 3.04 -12.68
CA ARG A 443 -6.33 4.19 -12.40
C ARG A 443 -5.85 4.87 -13.69
N LEU A 444 -5.42 4.10 -14.68
CA LEU A 444 -5.04 4.63 -15.98
C LEU A 444 -6.22 5.27 -16.74
N LEU A 445 -7.43 4.70 -16.63
CA LEU A 445 -8.65 5.31 -17.15
C LEU A 445 -8.89 6.69 -16.50
N LEU A 446 -8.85 6.76 -15.17
CA LEU A 446 -9.09 8.02 -14.43
C LEU A 446 -8.02 9.09 -14.71
N ALA A 447 -6.79 8.65 -14.94
CA ALA A 447 -5.69 9.49 -15.37
C ALA A 447 -5.82 9.99 -16.82
N ASP A 448 -6.71 9.39 -17.63
CA ASP A 448 -6.98 9.75 -19.05
C ASP A 448 -5.74 9.57 -19.92
N VAL A 449 -5.03 8.47 -19.70
CA VAL A 449 -3.79 8.11 -20.41
C VAL A 449 -4.01 6.98 -21.42
N ILE A 450 -5.20 6.38 -21.41
CA ILE A 450 -5.57 5.25 -22.28
C ILE A 450 -6.21 5.75 -23.57
N GLU A 451 -5.85 5.14 -24.70
CA GLU A 451 -6.47 5.42 -25.99
C GLU A 451 -7.92 4.92 -26.08
N SER A 452 -8.70 5.51 -26.98
CA SER A 452 -10.13 5.18 -27.11
C SER A 452 -10.39 3.72 -27.48
N GLN A 453 -9.53 3.10 -28.31
CA GLN A 453 -9.67 1.69 -28.69
C GLN A 453 -9.47 0.75 -27.50
N ASP A 454 -8.45 1.02 -26.69
CA ASP A 454 -8.14 0.25 -25.50
C ASP A 454 -9.22 0.40 -24.42
N ASN A 455 -9.84 1.59 -24.30
CA ASN A 455 -10.95 1.82 -23.39
C ASN A 455 -12.15 0.89 -23.70
N GLU A 456 -12.52 0.75 -24.98
CA GLU A 456 -13.60 -0.16 -25.40
C GLU A 456 -13.26 -1.63 -25.10
N LEU A 457 -11.99 -2.03 -25.24
CA LEU A 457 -11.54 -3.38 -24.88
C LEU A 457 -11.61 -3.63 -23.37
N ILE A 458 -11.23 -2.66 -22.55
CA ILE A 458 -11.35 -2.74 -21.08
C ILE A 458 -12.82 -2.89 -20.69
N ILE A 459 -13.71 -2.07 -21.25
CA ILE A 459 -15.15 -2.15 -21.02
C ILE A 459 -15.68 -3.54 -21.39
N LYS A 460 -15.28 -4.06 -22.57
CA LYS A 460 -15.67 -5.40 -23.04
C LYS A 460 -15.27 -6.50 -22.05
N VAL A 461 -14.04 -6.49 -21.56
CA VAL A 461 -13.58 -7.46 -20.53
C VAL A 461 -14.38 -7.33 -19.25
N CYS A 462 -14.67 -6.10 -18.80
CA CYS A 462 -15.47 -5.89 -17.60
C CYS A 462 -16.90 -6.45 -17.74
N ILE A 463 -17.54 -6.29 -18.90
CA ILE A 463 -18.88 -6.82 -19.16
C ILE A 463 -18.91 -8.34 -19.08
N GLU A 464 -17.94 -9.01 -19.72
CA GLU A 464 -17.85 -10.47 -19.68
C GLU A 464 -17.65 -10.97 -18.24
N ARG A 465 -16.80 -10.30 -17.46
CA ARG A 465 -16.58 -10.62 -16.05
C ARG A 465 -17.81 -10.38 -15.17
N ILE A 466 -18.55 -9.28 -15.37
CA ILE A 466 -19.81 -9.02 -14.66
C ILE A 466 -20.86 -10.10 -14.99
N ARG A 467 -20.91 -10.54 -16.25
CA ARG A 467 -21.90 -11.50 -16.72
C ARG A 467 -21.63 -12.91 -16.20
N HIS A 468 -20.38 -13.37 -16.25
CA HIS A 468 -20.05 -14.79 -16.09
C HIS A 468 -19.23 -15.13 -14.84
N SER A 469 -18.57 -14.15 -14.21
CA SER A 469 -17.70 -14.45 -13.07
C SER A 469 -18.39 -14.53 -11.71
N LYS A 470 -17.65 -15.08 -10.75
CA LYS A 470 -17.96 -15.05 -9.32
C LYS A 470 -17.96 -13.59 -8.80
N PRO A 471 -18.66 -13.30 -7.70
CA PRO A 471 -18.77 -11.93 -7.16
C PRO A 471 -17.42 -11.24 -6.89
N ALA A 472 -16.39 -12.01 -6.49
CA ALA A 472 -15.02 -11.53 -6.27
C ALA A 472 -14.37 -10.90 -7.50
N GLU A 473 -14.79 -11.30 -8.70
CA GLU A 473 -14.33 -10.73 -9.97
C GLU A 473 -15.35 -9.76 -10.56
N ALA A 474 -16.65 -10.06 -10.44
CA ALA A 474 -17.71 -9.26 -11.02
C ALA A 474 -17.83 -7.86 -10.37
N ILE A 475 -17.71 -7.75 -9.05
CA ILE A 475 -17.83 -6.49 -8.30
C ILE A 475 -16.71 -5.48 -8.65
N PRO A 476 -15.40 -5.84 -8.62
CA PRO A 476 -14.37 -4.90 -9.05
C PRO A 476 -14.52 -4.54 -10.54
N ALA A 477 -14.88 -5.48 -11.42
CA ALA A 477 -15.15 -5.21 -12.83
C ALA A 477 -16.31 -4.22 -13.04
N LEU A 478 -17.37 -4.33 -12.24
CA LEU A 478 -18.46 -3.35 -12.18
C LEU A 478 -17.93 -1.96 -11.81
N GLY A 479 -17.04 -1.87 -10.83
CA GLY A 479 -16.38 -0.62 -10.46
C GLY A 479 -15.62 0.02 -11.61
N VAL A 480 -14.79 -0.76 -12.31
CA VAL A 480 -14.01 -0.28 -13.48
C VAL A 480 -14.94 0.16 -14.63
N MET A 481 -15.99 -0.62 -14.92
CA MET A 481 -16.98 -0.27 -15.94
C MET A 481 -17.68 1.06 -15.63
N LEU A 482 -18.09 1.29 -14.37
CA LEU A 482 -18.69 2.56 -13.96
C LEU A 482 -17.69 3.70 -14.14
N SER A 483 -16.45 3.52 -13.72
CA SER A 483 -15.39 4.53 -13.91
C SER A 483 -15.23 4.88 -15.39
N ALA A 484 -15.14 3.90 -16.28
CA ALA A 484 -15.01 4.12 -17.73
C ALA A 484 -16.19 4.93 -18.32
N LEU A 485 -17.43 4.60 -17.95
CA LEU A 485 -18.64 5.31 -18.43
C LEU A 485 -18.68 6.77 -17.97
N TYR A 486 -18.39 7.02 -16.70
CA TYR A 486 -18.39 8.38 -16.14
C TYR A 486 -17.25 9.23 -16.70
N ILE A 487 -16.08 8.63 -16.94
CA ILE A 487 -14.97 9.31 -17.60
C ILE A 487 -15.36 9.68 -19.05
N ALA A 488 -15.95 8.76 -19.82
CA ALA A 488 -16.40 9.08 -21.18
C ALA A 488 -17.43 10.23 -21.23
N GLN A 489 -18.28 10.35 -20.19
CA GLN A 489 -19.20 11.48 -20.03
C GLN A 489 -18.49 12.79 -19.62
N GLY A 490 -17.44 12.69 -18.78
CA GLY A 490 -16.68 13.82 -18.25
C GLY A 490 -15.54 14.35 -19.15
N VAL A 491 -14.92 13.49 -19.97
CA VAL A 491 -13.80 13.84 -20.86
C VAL A 491 -14.25 14.76 -21.99
N ASN A 492 -15.51 14.61 -22.46
CA ASN A 492 -16.15 15.59 -23.35
C ASN A 492 -16.26 17.00 -22.73
N LYS A 493 -15.95 17.17 -21.43
CA LYS A 493 -16.07 18.43 -20.66
C LYS A 493 -14.74 18.93 -20.10
N ARG A 494 -13.60 18.25 -20.36
CA ARG A 494 -12.25 18.70 -19.92
C ARG A 494 -11.74 19.98 -20.60
N ARG A 495 -12.51 20.61 -21.50
CA ARG A 495 -12.16 21.89 -22.15
C ARG A 495 -12.84 23.14 -21.58
N SER A 496 -13.74 23.03 -20.60
CA SER A 496 -14.52 24.19 -20.18
C SER A 496 -14.87 24.15 -18.69
N GLN A 497 -14.21 25.04 -17.94
CA GLN A 497 -14.62 25.72 -16.70
C GLN A 497 -15.58 25.02 -15.70
N PRO A 498 -15.34 25.17 -14.38
CA PRO A 498 -16.16 24.57 -13.31
C PRO A 498 -17.62 25.07 -13.21
N SER A 499 -18.08 25.94 -14.12
CA SER A 499 -19.33 26.69 -14.04
C SER A 499 -20.38 26.38 -15.12
N ILE A 500 -20.16 25.43 -16.04
CA ILE A 500 -21.16 25.11 -17.08
C ILE A 500 -22.08 23.99 -16.63
N GLU A 501 -23.39 24.21 -16.79
CA GLU A 501 -24.43 23.20 -16.61
C GLU A 501 -24.07 21.91 -17.35
N MET A 502 -24.39 20.78 -16.72
CA MET A 502 -24.01 19.50 -17.27
C MET A 502 -24.92 19.18 -18.46
N GLU A 503 -24.43 19.44 -19.68
CA GLU A 503 -25.10 19.05 -20.93
C GLU A 503 -25.49 17.57 -20.87
N PRO A 504 -26.73 17.21 -21.28
CA PRO A 504 -27.25 15.86 -21.17
C PRO A 504 -26.44 14.87 -22.01
N ALA A 505 -26.38 13.61 -21.59
CA ALA A 505 -25.64 12.56 -22.30
C ALA A 505 -26.07 12.51 -23.78
N ASN A 506 -25.11 12.31 -24.70
CA ASN A 506 -25.40 12.19 -26.14
C ASN A 506 -26.11 10.85 -26.44
N SER A 507 -26.66 10.69 -27.65
CA SER A 507 -27.43 9.49 -28.03
C SER A 507 -26.62 8.20 -27.90
N GLU A 508 -25.33 8.23 -28.24
CA GLU A 508 -24.43 7.08 -28.16
C GLU A 508 -24.13 6.69 -26.70
N GLN A 509 -23.86 7.67 -25.84
CA GLN A 509 -23.67 7.46 -24.40
C GLN A 509 -24.93 6.92 -23.73
N ARG A 510 -26.11 7.40 -24.12
CA ARG A 510 -27.39 6.86 -23.63
C ARG A 510 -27.59 5.42 -24.07
N ALA A 511 -27.28 5.09 -25.33
CA ALA A 511 -27.39 3.72 -25.83
C ALA A 511 -26.44 2.78 -25.07
N ALA A 512 -25.18 3.18 -24.89
CA ALA A 512 -24.20 2.43 -24.11
C ALA A 512 -24.65 2.25 -22.66
N ALA A 513 -25.09 3.33 -21.99
CA ALA A 513 -25.61 3.28 -20.63
C ALA A 513 -26.83 2.37 -20.48
N LEU A 514 -27.67 2.27 -21.51
CA LEU A 514 -28.87 1.42 -21.50
C LEU A 514 -28.49 -0.06 -21.61
N GLU A 515 -27.49 -0.37 -22.45
CA GLU A 515 -26.90 -1.70 -22.52
C GLU A 515 -26.32 -2.11 -21.16
N ARG A 516 -25.60 -1.20 -20.50
CA ARG A 516 -25.03 -1.46 -19.16
C ARG A 516 -26.11 -1.57 -18.09
N ALA A 517 -27.14 -0.74 -18.13
CA ALA A 517 -28.30 -0.86 -17.24
C ALA A 517 -28.97 -2.24 -17.38
N THR A 518 -29.15 -2.71 -18.61
CA THR A 518 -29.76 -4.02 -18.88
C THR A 518 -28.90 -5.15 -18.31
N LEU A 519 -27.57 -5.08 -18.47
CA LEU A 519 -26.63 -6.01 -17.83
C LEU A 519 -26.80 -6.04 -16.29
N LEU A 520 -26.97 -4.87 -15.66
CA LEU A 520 -27.17 -4.78 -14.21
C LEU A 520 -28.51 -5.38 -13.76
N PHE A 521 -29.60 -5.12 -14.49
CA PHE A 521 -30.90 -5.76 -14.22
C PHE A 521 -30.83 -7.28 -14.38
N ASP A 522 -30.13 -7.78 -15.40
CA ASP A 522 -29.92 -9.22 -15.57
C ASP A 522 -29.08 -9.80 -14.43
N ARG A 523 -28.08 -9.07 -13.94
CA ARG A 523 -27.29 -9.50 -12.78
C ARG A 523 -28.10 -9.47 -11.48
N ILE A 524 -29.06 -8.56 -11.30
CA ILE A 524 -30.03 -8.61 -10.19
C ILE A 524 -30.84 -9.91 -10.26
N LYS A 525 -31.32 -10.32 -11.44
CA LYS A 525 -32.14 -11.54 -11.58
C LYS A 525 -31.37 -12.84 -11.35
N ARG A 526 -30.08 -12.89 -11.71
CA ARG A 526 -29.29 -14.13 -11.72
C ARG A 526 -28.23 -14.20 -10.62
N GLY A 527 -27.84 -13.07 -10.06
CA GLY A 527 -26.77 -12.95 -9.07
C GLY A 527 -27.20 -13.35 -7.66
N TYR A 528 -26.23 -13.35 -6.76
CA TYR A 528 -26.47 -13.60 -5.34
C TYR A 528 -27.28 -12.45 -4.71
N PRO A 529 -28.05 -12.69 -3.64
CA PRO A 529 -28.88 -11.65 -3.01
C PRO A 529 -28.10 -10.38 -2.61
N PHE A 530 -26.87 -10.53 -2.13
CA PHE A 530 -26.04 -9.37 -1.76
C PHE A 530 -25.52 -8.58 -2.97
N GLU A 531 -25.31 -9.23 -4.12
CA GLU A 531 -25.01 -8.52 -5.37
C GLU A 531 -26.23 -7.75 -5.85
N ALA A 532 -27.41 -8.37 -5.79
CA ALA A 532 -28.66 -7.73 -6.17
C ALA A 532 -28.97 -6.49 -5.30
N ASP A 533 -28.72 -6.58 -3.98
CA ASP A 533 -28.83 -5.47 -3.04
C ASP A 533 -27.88 -4.33 -3.40
N LEU A 534 -26.58 -4.64 -3.57
CA LEU A 534 -25.57 -3.67 -4.00
C LEU A 534 -25.93 -2.98 -5.31
N ILE A 535 -26.30 -3.77 -6.34
CA ILE A 535 -26.63 -3.23 -7.66
C ILE A 535 -27.87 -2.33 -7.56
N SER A 536 -28.85 -2.69 -6.74
CA SER A 536 -30.06 -1.87 -6.50
C SER A 536 -29.75 -0.61 -5.70
N GLU A 537 -28.73 -0.60 -4.85
CA GLU A 537 -28.26 0.60 -4.16
C GLU A 537 -27.68 1.64 -5.15
N ILE A 538 -26.87 1.18 -6.12
CA ILE A 538 -26.19 2.06 -7.08
C ILE A 538 -27.07 2.48 -8.27
N LEU A 539 -28.08 1.67 -8.63
CA LEU A 539 -28.87 1.84 -9.85
C LEU A 539 -29.55 3.21 -9.96
N PRO A 540 -30.17 3.79 -8.92
CA PRO A 540 -30.80 5.10 -8.99
C PRO A 540 -29.81 6.20 -9.35
N GLY A 541 -28.63 6.20 -8.71
CA GLY A 541 -27.57 7.17 -8.98
C GLY A 541 -27.00 7.00 -10.39
N PHE A 542 -26.84 5.77 -10.85
CA PHE A 542 -26.40 5.47 -12.21
C PHE A 542 -27.44 5.91 -13.26
N LEU A 543 -28.69 5.48 -13.13
CA LEU A 543 -29.74 5.77 -14.12
C LEU A 543 -30.06 7.27 -14.19
N GLY A 544 -30.14 7.94 -13.03
CA GLY A 544 -30.39 9.38 -12.96
C GLY A 544 -29.32 10.25 -13.62
N GLU A 545 -28.13 9.68 -13.91
CA GLU A 545 -27.06 10.40 -14.59
C GLU A 545 -27.19 10.41 -16.11
N PHE A 546 -27.76 9.34 -16.68
CA PHE A 546 -27.80 9.13 -18.13
C PHE A 546 -29.20 9.31 -18.73
N PHE A 547 -30.27 9.17 -17.95
CA PHE A 547 -31.63 9.10 -18.44
C PHE A 547 -32.56 10.12 -17.75
N PRO A 548 -33.60 10.61 -18.44
CA PRO A 548 -34.66 11.37 -17.79
C PRO A 548 -35.51 10.45 -16.90
N ALA A 549 -36.09 11.01 -15.83
CA ALA A 549 -36.85 10.24 -14.83
C ALA A 549 -37.97 9.35 -15.42
N GLN A 550 -38.64 9.81 -16.48
CA GLN A 550 -39.72 9.07 -17.15
C GLN A 550 -39.23 7.74 -17.75
N ASP A 551 -38.08 7.74 -18.43
CA ASP A 551 -37.51 6.53 -19.05
C ASP A 551 -37.05 5.54 -18.00
N ILE A 552 -36.47 6.05 -16.90
CA ILE A 552 -36.04 5.26 -15.76
C ILE A 552 -37.24 4.56 -15.13
N LEU A 553 -38.30 5.31 -14.82
CA LEU A 553 -39.52 4.76 -14.20
C LEU A 553 -40.12 3.65 -15.05
N ASN A 554 -40.30 3.89 -16.36
CA ASN A 554 -40.87 2.89 -17.26
C ASN A 554 -40.05 1.59 -17.27
N LYS A 555 -38.72 1.71 -17.33
CA LYS A 555 -37.82 0.55 -17.32
C LYS A 555 -37.85 -0.18 -15.97
N VAL A 556 -37.73 0.53 -14.86
CA VAL A 556 -37.70 -0.09 -13.52
C VAL A 556 -39.06 -0.74 -13.20
N ILE A 557 -40.18 -0.12 -13.55
CA ILE A 557 -41.53 -0.71 -13.39
C ILE A 557 -41.63 -2.00 -14.19
N GLY A 558 -41.17 -2.01 -15.45
CA GLY A 558 -41.17 -3.22 -16.28
C GLY A 558 -40.35 -4.36 -15.67
N GLU A 559 -39.20 -4.06 -15.08
CA GLU A 559 -38.36 -5.05 -14.39
C GLU A 559 -38.95 -5.50 -13.04
N PHE A 560 -39.67 -4.61 -12.34
CA PHE A 560 -40.35 -4.88 -11.07
C PHE A 560 -41.56 -5.80 -11.24
N LEU A 561 -42.36 -5.57 -12.29
CA LEU A 561 -43.55 -6.36 -12.60
C LEU A 561 -43.21 -7.69 -13.32
N SER A 562 -41.94 -7.95 -13.63
CA SER A 562 -41.54 -9.17 -14.31
C SER A 562 -41.72 -10.39 -13.40
N ASN A 563 -42.42 -11.42 -13.89
CA ASN A 563 -42.55 -12.70 -13.20
C ASN A 563 -41.21 -13.42 -12.97
N GLN A 564 -40.16 -13.00 -13.69
CA GLN A 564 -38.81 -13.55 -13.56
C GLN A 564 -37.96 -12.81 -12.52
N GLN A 565 -38.53 -11.84 -11.78
CA GLN A 565 -37.81 -11.06 -10.80
C GLN A 565 -37.77 -11.76 -9.43
N PRO A 566 -36.63 -12.33 -8.99
CA PRO A 566 -36.52 -12.99 -7.70
C PRO A 566 -36.49 -12.01 -6.51
N TYR A 567 -36.13 -10.74 -6.73
CA TYR A 567 -35.92 -9.76 -5.66
C TYR A 567 -36.74 -8.46 -5.85
N PRO A 568 -38.09 -8.54 -5.86
CA PRO A 568 -38.94 -7.36 -6.04
C PRO A 568 -38.73 -6.30 -4.95
N GLN A 569 -38.34 -6.70 -3.73
CA GLN A 569 -38.05 -5.79 -2.63
C GLN A 569 -36.90 -4.82 -2.92
N PHE A 570 -35.87 -5.25 -3.65
CA PHE A 570 -34.75 -4.38 -3.99
C PHE A 570 -35.14 -3.39 -5.09
N LEU A 571 -35.91 -3.84 -6.08
CA LEU A 571 -36.44 -2.95 -7.12
C LEU A 571 -37.47 -1.95 -6.58
N ALA A 572 -38.23 -2.29 -5.54
CA ALA A 572 -39.11 -1.33 -4.86
C ALA A 572 -38.31 -0.16 -4.26
N ALA A 573 -37.13 -0.43 -3.69
CA ALA A 573 -36.24 0.63 -3.18
C ALA A 573 -35.66 1.49 -4.31
N VAL A 574 -35.36 0.88 -5.47
CA VAL A 574 -34.96 1.63 -6.68
C VAL A 574 -36.09 2.54 -7.14
N LEU A 575 -37.32 2.03 -7.26
CA LEU A 575 -38.50 2.81 -7.65
C LEU A 575 -38.68 4.02 -6.73
N PHE A 576 -38.63 3.82 -5.41
CA PHE A 576 -38.79 4.89 -4.43
C PHE A 576 -37.73 5.99 -4.53
N LYS A 577 -36.49 5.64 -4.89
CA LYS A 577 -35.39 6.63 -5.05
C LYS A 577 -35.45 7.38 -6.38
N VAL A 578 -36.16 6.84 -7.37
CA VAL A 578 -36.28 7.41 -8.73
C VAL A 578 -37.56 8.23 -8.90
N SER A 579 -38.65 7.86 -8.19
CA SER A 579 -39.90 8.63 -8.09
C SER A 579 -39.70 9.89 -7.26
#